data_AF-A0A2W0BS79-F1
#
_entry.id   AF-A0A2W0BS79-F1
#
_cell.length_a   1.000
_cell.length_b   1.000
_cell.length_c   1.000
_cell.angle_alpha   90.00
_cell.angle_beta   90.00
_cell.angle_gamma   90.00
#
_symmetry.space_group_name_H-M   'P 1'
#
loop_
_entity.id
_entity.type
_entity.pdbx_description
1 polymer ?
#
loop_
_entity_poly.entity_id
_entity_poly.type
_entity_poly.pdbx_seq_one_letter_code
_entity_poly.pdbx_strand_id
1 'polypeptide(L)' 'MERLNRKRGPEVWQFRWSVTNPDGKRGYHKKIVGTVERYLDETAARRSVAGLVLEITLMAEQRIPAH' A
#
# COMPACT_ATOMS: atom_id res chain seq x y z
N MET A 1 8.09 -0.33 -2.72
CA MET A 1 7.44 0.94 -2.32
C MET A 1 7.72 1.92 -3.44
N GLU A 2 7.14 3.12 -3.49
CA GLU A 2 7.57 4.13 -4.47
C GLU A 2 7.84 5.48 -3.82
N ARG A 3 9.00 6.08 -4.12
CA ARG A 3 9.32 7.46 -3.74
C ARG A 3 8.86 8.39 -4.86
N LEU A 4 7.99 9.33 -4.51
CA LEU A 4 7.40 10.28 -5.43
C LEU A 4 7.96 11.67 -5.20
N ASN A 5 8.50 12.24 -6.27
CA ASN A 5 8.88 13.64 -6.32
C ASN A 5 7.65 14.52 -6.43
N ARG A 6 7.51 15.46 -5.50
CA ARG A 6 6.43 16.45 -5.52
C ARG A 6 6.91 17.72 -6.18
N LYS A 7 6.02 18.40 -6.91
CA LYS A 7 6.33 19.72 -7.50
C LYS A 7 6.71 20.77 -6.44
N ARG A 8 6.23 20.60 -5.21
CA ARG A 8 6.56 21.45 -4.04
C ARG A 8 6.56 20.59 -2.78
N GLY A 9 7.51 20.87 -1.89
CA GLY A 9 7.68 20.18 -0.61
C GLY A 9 8.45 18.86 -0.70
N PRO A 10 8.64 18.17 0.43
CA PRO A 10 9.42 16.95 0.51
C PRO A 10 8.81 15.81 -0.32
N GLU A 11 9.69 14.95 -0.80
CA GLU A 11 9.30 13.71 -1.47
C GLU A 11 8.47 12.84 -0.54
N VAL A 12 7.60 12.03 -1.12
CA VAL A 12 6.69 11.18 -0.36
C VAL A 12 6.80 9.73 -0.76
N TRP A 13 6.59 8.87 0.21
CA TRP A 13 6.44 7.44 0.01
C TRP A 13 4.99 7.12 -0.37
N GLN A 14 4.81 6.42 -1.49
CA GLN A 14 3.54 5.87 -1.94
C GLN A 14 3.57 4.34 -1.89
N PHE A 15 2.54 3.78 -1.26
CA PHE A 15 2.27 2.35 -1.26
C PHE A 15 1.23 2.05 -2.33
N ARG A 16 1.50 1.06 -3.17
CA ARG A 16 0.64 0.61 -4.28
C ARG A 16 0.34 -0.85 -4.09
N TRP A 17 -0.91 -1.24 -4.26
CA TRP A 17 -1.33 -2.63 -4.19
C TRP A 17 -2.51 -2.88 -5.14
N SER A 18 -2.65 -4.13 -5.55
CA SER A 18 -3.74 -4.57 -6.39
C SER A 18 -4.58 -5.58 -5.61
N VAL A 19 -5.89 -5.48 -5.72
CA VAL A 19 -6.83 -6.42 -5.13
C VAL A 19 -7.64 -7.04 -6.26
N THR A 20 -7.69 -8.36 -6.34
CA THR A 20 -8.60 -9.03 -7.27
C THR A 20 -10.00 -9.01 -6.68
N ASN A 21 -10.94 -8.41 -7.40
CA ASN A 21 -12.35 -8.37 -7.02
C ASN A 21 -13.03 -9.72 -7.33
N PRO A 22 -14.18 -10.01 -6.69
CA PRO A 22 -14.96 -11.22 -6.98
C PRO A 22 -15.39 -11.33 -8.45
N ASP A 23 -15.55 -10.18 -9.11
CA ASP A 23 -15.83 -10.05 -10.55
C ASP A 23 -14.61 -10.41 -11.45
N GLY A 24 -13.51 -10.90 -10.87
CA GLY A 24 -12.25 -11.21 -11.57
C GLY A 24 -11.42 -9.99 -11.98
N LYS A 25 -11.98 -8.78 -11.89
CA LYS A 25 -11.26 -7.52 -12.18
C LYS A 25 -10.25 -7.17 -11.10
N ARG A 26 -9.07 -6.69 -11.50
CA ARG A 26 -8.06 -6.17 -10.58
C ARG A 26 -8.34 -4.70 -10.26
N GLY A 27 -8.68 -4.41 -9.01
CA GLY A 27 -8.72 -3.07 -8.45
C GLY A 27 -7.31 -2.59 -8.12
N TYR A 28 -6.89 -1.47 -8.69
CA TYR A 28 -5.60 -0.86 -8.40
C TYR A 28 -5.75 0.25 -7.38
N HIS A 29 -5.02 0.14 -6.27
CA HIS A 29 -5.08 1.07 -5.15
C HIS A 29 -3.71 1.65 -4.84
N LYS A 30 -3.72 2.88 -4.34
CA LYS A 30 -2.53 3.59 -3.89
C LYS A 30 -2.83 4.45 -2.67
N LYS A 31 -1.85 4.59 -1.78
CA LYS A 31 -1.91 5.44 -0.59
C LYS A 31 -0.59 6.15 -0.38
N ILE A 32 -0.65 7.44 -0.05
CA ILE A 32 0.53 8.17 0.43
C ILE A 32 0.77 7.79 1.88
N VAL A 33 1.97 7.29 2.17
CA VAL A 33 2.38 6.80 3.50
C VAL A 33 2.94 7.92 4.36
N GLY A 34 3.71 8.82 3.76
CA GLY A 34 4.29 9.98 4.43
C GLY A 34 5.45 10.56 3.65
N THR A 35 6.08 11.60 4.20
CA THR A 35 7.27 12.23 3.59
C THR A 35 8.53 11.40 3.85
N VAL A 36 9.55 11.59 3.02
CA VAL A 36 10.88 10.99 3.22
C VAL A 36 11.58 11.52 4.46
N GLU A 37 11.20 12.70 4.95
CA GLU A 37 11.69 13.24 6.22
C GLU A 37 11.14 12.49 7.43
N ARG A 38 9.89 12.00 7.33
CA ARG A 38 9.26 11.20 8.39
C ARG A 38 9.71 9.74 8.33
N TYR A 39 9.96 9.22 7.14
CA TYR A 39 10.44 7.86 6.91
C TYR A 39 11.68 7.93 6.03
N LEU A 40 12.85 7.89 6.66
CA LEU A 40 14.13 8.10 5.98
C LEU A 40 14.37 7.07 4.86
N ASP A 41 13.91 5.83 5.08
CA ASP A 41 14.16 4.71 4.19
C ASP A 41 12.88 3.94 3.83
N GLU A 42 12.98 3.15 2.76
CA GLU A 42 11.87 2.31 2.28
C GLU A 42 11.36 1.38 3.38
N THR A 43 12.26 0.78 4.15
CA THR A 43 11.92 -0.15 5.23
C THR A 43 11.09 0.53 6.32
N ALA A 44 11.42 1.77 6.68
CA ALA A 44 10.66 2.54 7.68
C ALA A 44 9.24 2.84 7.16
N ALA A 45 9.13 3.29 5.91
CA ALA A 45 7.84 3.52 5.27
C ALA A 45 7.01 2.22 5.16
N ARG A 46 7.66 1.09 4.86
CA ARG A 46 7.03 -0.23 4.76
C ARG A 46 6.49 -0.71 6.10
N ARG A 47 7.24 -0.53 7.19
CA ARG A 47 6.78 -0.87 8.54
C ARG A 47 5.51 -0.10 8.93
N SER A 48 5.40 1.16 8.55
CA SER A 48 4.19 1.95 8.81
C SER A 48 2.94 1.48 8.06
N VAL A 49 3.07 0.73 6.97
CA VAL A 49 1.94 0.11 6.27
C VAL A 49 1.76 -1.37 6.61
N ALA A 50 2.53 -1.94 7.55
CA ALA A 50 2.44 -3.36 7.86
C ALA A 50 1.03 -3.77 8.32
N GLY A 51 0.37 -2.95 9.15
CA GLY A 51 -1.02 -3.17 9.54
C GLY A 51 -2.01 -3.10 8.37
N LEU A 52 -1.79 -2.17 7.44
CA LEU A 52 -2.61 -2.08 6.21
C LEU A 52 -2.39 -3.30 5.31
N VAL A 53 -1.15 -3.77 5.17
CA VAL A 53 -0.85 -4.99 4.40
C VAL A 53 -1.56 -6.19 5.01
N LEU A 54 -1.53 -6.34 6.33
CA LEU A 54 -2.23 -7.41 7.02
C LEU A 54 -3.75 -7.33 6.76
N GLU A 55 -4.34 -6.15 6.88
CA GLU A 55 -5.77 -5.94 6.58
C GLU A 55 -6.11 -6.31 5.13
N ILE A 56 -5.29 -5.88 4.16
CA ILE A 56 -5.47 -6.24 2.75
C ILE A 56 -5.36 -7.75 2.54
N THR A 57 -4.37 -8.40 3.16
CA THR A 57 -4.18 -9.85 3.07
C THR A 57 -5.38 -10.58 3.66
N LEU A 58 -5.86 -10.20 4.85
CA LEU A 58 -7.04 -10.79 5.47
C LEU A 58 -8.29 -10.59 4.60
N MET A 59 -8.50 -9.39 4.06
CA MET A 59 -9.61 -9.14 3.13
C MET A 59 -9.49 -9.94 1.82
N ALA A 60 -8.28 -10.26 1.38
CA ALA A 60 -8.05 -11.12 0.22
C ALA A 60 -8.28 -12.61 0.55
N GLU A 61 -7.99 -13.05 1.78
CA GLU A 61 -8.07 -14.44 2.22
C GLU A 61 -9.48 -14.87 2.62
N GLN A 62 -10.28 -13.96 3.20
CA GLN A 62 -11.72 -14.15 3.47
C GLN A 62 -12.58 -14.30 2.19
N ARG A 63 -11.96 -14.37 1.01
CA ARG A 63 -12.59 -14.46 -0.32
C ARG A 63 -12.38 -15.80 -1.01
N ILE A 64 -11.70 -16.76 -0.38
CA ILE A 64 -11.73 -18.15 -0.82
C ILE A 64 -12.99 -18.76 -0.20
N PRO A 65 -14.07 -19.03 -0.94
CA PRO A 65 -15.12 -19.88 -0.41
C PRO A 65 -14.48 -21.25 -0.16
N ALA A 66 -14.41 -21.63 1.12
CA ALA A 66 -14.22 -23.02 1.47
C ALA A 66 -15.51 -23.76 1.09
N HIS A 67 -15.41 -24.50 -0.03
CA HIS A 67 -16.27 -25.59 -0.48
C HIS A 67 -17.64 -25.26 -1.10
#